data_AF-A0A7X9QHQ8-F1
#
_entry.id   AF-A0A7X9QHQ8-F1
#
_cell.length_a   1.000
_cell.length_b   1.000
_cell.length_c   1.000
_cell.angle_alpha   90.00
_cell.angle_beta   90.00
_cell.angle_gamma   90.00
#
_symmetry.space_group_name_H-M   'P 1'
#
loop_
_entity.id
_entity.type
_entity.pdbx_description
1 polymer ?
#
loop_
_entity_poly.entity_id
_entity_poly.type
_entity_poly.pdbx_seq_one_letter_code
_entity_poly.pdbx_strand_id
1 'polypeptide(L)' 'MQTAIDMVNKIGSLGGIVGLAILAVSFLLFMLGLAAQDNMRMQGGTIGMVAGGAFAAVWKLIFTAIAAMLGALG' A
#
# COMPACT_ATOMS: atom_id res chain seq x y z
N MET A 1 27.57 11.96 17.91
CA MET A 1 26.64 10.87 18.27
C MET A 1 25.23 11.17 17.76
N GLN A 2 24.68 12.37 18.02
CA GLN A 2 23.41 12.86 17.46
C GLN A 2 23.30 12.68 15.93
N THR A 3 24.32 13.10 15.17
CA THR A 3 24.33 13.06 13.70
C THR A 3 24.19 11.66 13.12
N ALA A 4 24.73 10.64 13.80
CA ALA A 4 24.62 9.25 13.35
C ALA A 4 23.21 8.69 13.58
N ILE A 5 22.57 9.07 14.68
CA ILE A 5 21.19 8.70 15.00
C ILE A 5 20.22 9.34 13.99
N ASP A 6 20.43 10.62 13.64
CA ASP A 6 19.62 11.32 12.64
C ASP A 6 19.74 10.68 11.25
N MET A 7 20.95 10.22 10.86
CA MET A 7 21.15 9.50 9.61
C MET A 7 20.43 8.15 9.60
N VAL A 8 20.50 7.38 10.69
CA VAL A 8 19.79 6.10 10.83
C VAL A 8 18.27 6.30 10.76
N ASN A 9 17.74 7.32 11.43
CA ASN A 9 16.30 7.64 11.41
C ASN A 9 15.84 8.04 10.00
N LYS A 10 16.63 8.85 9.27
CA LYS A 10 16.33 9.20 7.87
C LYS A 10 16.34 7.99 6.95
N ILE A 11 17.30 7.09 7.10
CA ILE A 11 17.36 5.85 6.30
C ILE A 11 16.16 4.94 6.61
N GLY A 12 15.79 4.80 7.89
CA GLY A 12 14.61 4.05 8.30
C GLY A 12 13.31 4.62 7.72
N SER A 13 13.15 5.94 7.73
CA SER A 13 12.01 6.63 7.12
C SER A 13 11.95 6.43 5.59
N LEU A 14 13.07 6.56 4.89
CA LEU A 14 13.16 6.31 3.44
C LEU A 14 12.81 4.86 3.10
N GLY A 15 13.33 3.88 3.86
CA GLY A 15 12.99 2.47 3.68
C GLY A 15 11.49 2.20 3.88
N GLY A 16 10.89 2.85 4.88
CA GLY A 16 9.45 2.78 5.14
C GLY A 16 8.60 3.34 3.98
N ILE A 17 8.98 4.49 3.43
CA ILE A 17 8.29 5.11 2.28
C ILE A 17 8.40 4.22 1.04
N VAL A 18 9.59 3.70 0.75
CA VAL A 18 9.82 2.81 -0.39
C VAL A 18 9.00 1.52 -0.25
N GLY A 19 8.97 0.92 0.95
CA GLY A 19 8.16 -0.27 1.22
C GLY A 19 6.67 -0.03 1.02
N LEU A 20 6.15 1.12 1.50
CA LEU A 20 4.75 1.52 1.29
C LEU A 20 4.41 1.73 -0.19
N ALA A 21 5.32 2.35 -0.96
CA ALA A 21 5.14 2.55 -2.40
C ALA A 21 5.08 1.21 -3.15
N ILE A 22 5.96 0.25 -2.83
CA ILE A 22 5.95 -1.09 -3.43
C ILE A 22 4.64 -1.82 -3.11
N LEU A 23 4.17 -1.75 -1.86
CA LEU A 23 2.92 -2.37 -1.43
C LEU A 23 1.74 -1.81 -2.25
N ALA A 24 1.64 -0.49 -2.38
CA ALA A 24 0.57 0.18 -3.11
C ALA A 24 0.55 -0.20 -4.61
N VAL A 25 1.72 -0.19 -5.27
CA VAL A 25 1.84 -0.53 -6.69
C VAL A 25 1.52 -2.00 -6.94
N SER A 26 2.06 -2.91 -6.11
CA SER A 26 1.82 -4.35 -6.24
C SER A 26 0.33 -4.68 -6.08
N PHE A 27 -0.34 -4.00 -5.16
CA PHE A 27 -1.76 -4.18 -4.93
C PHE A 27 -2.63 -3.64 -6.10
N LEU A 28 -2.27 -2.51 -6.69
CA LEU A 28 -2.93 -2.00 -7.89
C LEU A 28 -2.77 -2.95 -9.09
N LEU A 29 -1.57 -3.51 -9.29
CA LEU A 29 -1.31 -4.50 -10.33
C LEU A 29 -2.12 -5.78 -10.10
N PHE A 30 -2.24 -6.23 -8.84
CA PHE A 30 -3.10 -7.35 -8.48
C PHE A 30 -4.57 -7.10 -8.83
N MET A 31 -5.09 -5.89 -8.52
CA MET A 31 -6.47 -5.51 -8.86
C MET A 31 -6.72 -5.44 -10.38
N LEU A 32 -5.76 -4.91 -11.15
CA LEU A 32 -5.83 -4.92 -12.62
C LEU A 32 -5.84 -6.35 -13.18
N GLY A 33 -5.03 -7.25 -12.62
CA GLY A 33 -5.03 -8.67 -12.97
C GLY A 33 -6.36 -9.36 -12.67
N LEU A 34 -6.96 -9.08 -11.52
CA LEU A 34 -8.30 -9.58 -11.16
C LEU A 34 -9.37 -9.08 -12.14
N ALA A 35 -9.38 -7.78 -12.47
CA ALA A 35 -10.32 -7.21 -13.42
C ALA A 35 -10.19 -7.85 -14.81
N ALA A 36 -8.96 -8.13 -15.26
CA ALA A 36 -8.72 -8.84 -16.52
C ALA A 36 -9.26 -10.28 -16.47
N GLN A 37 -9.12 -10.99 -15.35
CA GLN A 37 -9.68 -12.33 -15.18
C GLN A 37 -11.20 -12.35 -15.13
N ASP A 38 -11.82 -11.36 -14.50
CA ASP A 38 -13.27 -11.21 -14.43
C ASP A 38 -13.87 -11.02 -15.83
N ASN A 39 -13.23 -10.17 -16.64
CA ASN A 39 -13.62 -9.93 -18.02
C ASN A 39 -13.48 -11.18 -18.90
N MET A 40 -12.44 -12.00 -18.69
CA MET A 40 -12.24 -13.27 -19.41
C MET A 40 -13.23 -14.36 -19.02
N ARG A 41 -13.75 -14.35 -17.78
CA ARG A 41 -14.66 -15.39 -17.27
C ARG A 41 -16.14 -15.08 -17.47
N MET A 42 -16.51 -13.89 -17.97
CA MET A 42 -17.89 -13.41 -18.08
C MET A 42 -18.69 -13.52 -16.76
N GLN A 43 -18.01 -13.65 -15.61
CA GLN A 43 -18.61 -13.71 -14.27
C GLN A 43 -18.74 -12.31 -13.68
N GLY A 44 -19.28 -11.38 -14.49
CA GLY A 44 -19.35 -9.97 -14.16
C GLY A 44 -20.10 -9.72 -12.85
N GLY A 45 -19.37 -9.44 -11.77
CA GLY A 45 -19.93 -8.89 -10.54
C GLY A 45 -19.31 -9.43 -9.24
N THR A 46 -18.98 -10.73 -9.17
CA THR A 46 -18.61 -11.35 -7.88
C THR A 46 -17.17 -11.04 -7.46
N ILE A 47 -16.20 -11.11 -8.38
CA ILE A 47 -14.79 -10.83 -8.05
C ILE A 47 -14.59 -9.33 -7.85
N GLY A 48 -15.22 -8.47 -8.65
CA GLY A 48 -15.23 -7.02 -8.43
C GLY A 48 -15.73 -6.59 -7.03
N MET A 49 -16.73 -7.26 -6.46
CA MET A 49 -17.27 -6.94 -5.14
C MET A 49 -16.32 -7.35 -4.00
N VAL A 50 -15.70 -8.53 -4.09
CA VAL A 50 -14.68 -8.98 -3.12
C VAL A 50 -13.40 -8.14 -3.23
N ALA A 51 -13.02 -7.78 -4.46
CA ALA A 51 -11.90 -6.89 -4.76
C ALA A 51 -12.10 -5.49 -4.16
N GLY A 52 -13.31 -4.92 -4.25
CA GLY A 52 -13.62 -3.61 -3.66
C GLY A 52 -13.45 -3.58 -2.14
N GLY A 53 -13.86 -4.64 -1.44
CA GLY A 53 -13.66 -4.76 0.01
C GLY A 53 -12.19 -4.88 0.42
N ALA A 54 -11.43 -5.71 -0.29
CA ALA A 54 -9.98 -5.82 -0.08
C ALA A 54 -9.26 -4.51 -0.39
N PHE A 55 -9.72 -3.76 -1.39
CA PHE A 55 -9.17 -2.45 -1.75
C PHE A 55 -9.28 -1.45 -0.60
N ALA A 56 -10.47 -1.30 -0.03
CA ALA A 56 -10.67 -0.39 1.09
C ALA A 56 -9.79 -0.73 2.30
N ALA A 57 -9.64 -2.03 2.63
CA ALA A 57 -8.83 -2.48 3.76
C ALA A 57 -7.33 -2.18 3.57
N VAL A 58 -6.79 -2.49 2.39
CA VAL A 58 -5.35 -2.28 2.09
C VAL A 58 -5.02 -0.79 2.04
N TRP A 59 -5.86 0.03 1.40
CA TRP A 59 -5.64 1.48 1.38
C TRP A 59 -5.75 2.11 2.77
N LYS A 60 -6.67 1.64 3.61
CA LYS A 60 -6.76 2.08 5.01
C LYS A 60 -5.47 1.77 5.77
N LEU A 61 -4.88 0.59 5.59
CA LEU A 61 -3.59 0.22 6.19
C LEU A 61 -2.46 1.14 5.70
N ILE A 62 -2.39 1.42 4.40
CA ILE A 62 -1.40 2.32 3.80
C ILE A 62 -1.53 3.73 4.40
N PHE A 63 -2.73 4.31 4.42
CA PHE A 63 -2.93 5.64 4.98
C PHE A 63 -2.66 5.70 6.49
N THR A 64 -2.99 4.65 7.24
CA THR A 64 -2.69 4.58 8.68
C THR A 64 -1.18 4.53 8.92
N ALA A 65 -0.44 3.77 8.11
CA ALA A 65 1.02 3.69 8.18
C ALA A 65 1.69 5.03 7.82
N ILE A 66 1.19 5.71 6.79
CA ILE A 66 1.67 7.06 6.41
C ILE A 66 1.39 8.05 7.55
N ALA A 67 0.19 8.04 8.13
CA ALA A 67 -0.17 8.93 9.23
C ALA A 67 0.70 8.69 10.48
N ALA A 68 1.01 7.43 10.80
CA ALA A 68 1.93 7.09 11.88
C ALA A 68 3.36 7.59 11.62
N MET A 69 3.84 7.50 10.38
CA MET A 69 5.14 8.07 9.99
C MET A 69 5.15 9.60 10.03
N LEU A 70 4.08 10.26 9.58
CA LEU A 70 3.96 11.72 9.63
C LEU A 70 3.90 12.22 11.08
N GLY A 71 3.16 11.53 11.95
CA GLY A 71 3.07 11.84 13.38
C GLY A 71 4.35 11.53 14.15
N ALA A 72 5.21 10.63 13.66
CA ALA A 72 6.54 10.40 14.22
C ALA A 72 7.60 11.41 13.74
N LEU A 73 7.27 12.24 12.74
CA LEU A 73 8.14 13.29 12.19
C LEU A 73 7.82 14.69 12.75
N GLY A 74 6.66 14.88 13.40
CA GLY A 74 6.26 16.11 14.10
C GLY A 74 6.52 16.03 15.59
#